data_AF-A0A350P4C5-F1
#
_entry.id   AF-A0A350P4C5-F1
#
_cell.length_a   1.000
_cell.length_b   1.000
_cell.length_c   1.000
_cell.angle_alpha   90.00
_cell.angle_beta   90.00
_cell.angle_gamma   90.00
#
_symmetry.space_group_name_H-M   'P 1'
#
loop_
_entity.id
_entity.type
_entity.pdbx_description
1 polymer ?
#
loop_
_entity_poly.entity_id
_entity_poly.type
_entity_poly.pdbx_seq_one_letter_code
_entity_poly.pdbx_strand_id
1 'polypeptide(L)'
;ADIQLIKGSQLHWGSFKDVVINEQLYQSIFNGKDLAGLHLVGLTTEGEKFTLNVVGVVANVHFQSKDNKVPPLVYRITPTLTGFESLLIRSDASASNILNAVENGLQQIDTSLSNPKLLRISDLIDKQEAPQLALISLSLLVTVVLLVTTTVFSINSIQLILKKSRREIALRLNLGALPHHVASSNTLTYMAVSTPIVAIMIAITLLRWPDLYANMAQAVFVCLCFISVSLFAVLALLLKGTHSIKRNAWLSLT
;
A
#
# COMPACT_ATOMS: atom_id res chain seq x y z
N ALA A 1 -0.77 8.40 -21.71
CA ALA A 1 0.01 9.37 -20.92
C ALA A 1 1.05 9.96 -21.85
N ASP A 2 1.11 11.28 -21.97
CA ASP A 2 2.12 11.93 -22.79
C ASP A 2 3.42 12.04 -21.98
N ILE A 3 4.56 11.64 -22.55
CA ILE A 3 5.84 11.69 -21.86
C ILE A 3 6.34 13.13 -21.95
N GLN A 4 6.21 13.88 -20.85
CA GLN A 4 6.60 15.28 -20.83
C GLN A 4 8.12 15.44 -20.90
N LEU A 5 8.57 16.31 -21.80
CA LEU A 5 9.96 16.71 -21.91
C LEU A 5 10.25 17.78 -20.85
N ILE A 6 11.24 17.53 -19.99
CA ILE A 6 11.65 18.46 -18.93
C ILE A 6 12.72 19.41 -19.47
N LYS A 7 13.68 18.87 -20.24
CA LYS A 7 14.83 19.64 -20.72
C LYS A 7 15.38 19.06 -22.03
N GLY A 8 15.88 19.90 -22.91
CA GLY A 8 16.54 19.50 -24.17
C GLY A 8 15.57 19.34 -25.34
N SER A 9 15.91 18.45 -26.26
CA SER A 9 15.18 18.21 -27.51
C SER A 9 14.64 16.78 -27.60
N GLN A 10 13.61 16.60 -28.43
CA GLN A 10 13.05 15.28 -28.75
C GLN A 10 13.98 14.51 -29.70
N LEU A 11 13.84 13.19 -29.71
CA LEU A 11 14.58 12.33 -30.63
C LEU A 11 14.08 12.55 -32.07
N HIS A 12 15.02 12.78 -32.98
CA HIS A 12 14.74 12.89 -34.41
C HIS A 12 15.17 11.62 -35.15
N TRP A 13 14.34 11.18 -36.09
CA TRP A 13 14.66 10.03 -36.93
C TRP A 13 15.89 10.32 -37.79
N GLY A 14 16.84 9.39 -37.83
CA GLY A 14 18.14 9.56 -38.47
C GLY A 14 19.30 9.89 -37.51
N SER A 15 19.02 10.29 -36.26
CA SER A 15 20.07 10.51 -35.25
C SER A 15 20.16 9.34 -34.25
N PHE A 16 20.81 8.26 -34.66
CA PHE A 16 20.88 7.01 -33.88
C PHE A 16 21.84 7.04 -32.68
N LYS A 17 22.71 8.05 -32.60
CA LYS A 17 23.63 8.26 -31.48
C LYS A 17 23.02 9.10 -30.37
N ASP A 18 21.89 9.76 -30.64
CA ASP A 18 21.22 10.62 -29.69
C ASP A 18 20.27 9.81 -28.81
N VAL A 19 20.28 10.12 -27.52
CA VAL A 19 19.45 9.45 -26.52
C VAL A 19 18.78 10.44 -25.58
N VAL A 20 17.60 10.05 -25.12
CA VAL A 20 16.82 10.78 -24.13
C VAL A 20 16.78 9.95 -22.85
N ILE A 21 17.00 10.56 -21.71
CA ILE A 21 17.06 9.87 -20.41
C ILE A 21 15.90 10.30 -19.51
N ASN A 22 15.53 9.50 -18.53
CA ASN A 22 14.57 9.94 -17.53
C ASN A 22 15.21 10.83 -16.45
N GLU A 23 14.36 11.61 -15.78
CA GLU A 23 14.75 12.50 -14.69
C GLU A 23 15.51 11.78 -13.57
N GLN A 24 15.12 10.55 -13.19
CA GLN A 24 15.82 9.79 -12.16
C GLN A 24 17.28 9.49 -12.53
N LEU A 25 17.55 9.13 -13.78
CA LEU A 25 18.92 8.90 -14.26
C LEU A 25 19.71 10.21 -14.28
N TYR A 26 19.08 11.30 -14.70
CA TYR A 26 19.70 12.63 -14.69
C TYR A 26 20.08 13.08 -13.27
N GLN A 27 19.18 12.95 -12.31
CA GLN A 27 19.42 13.34 -10.92
C GLN A 27 20.45 12.45 -10.23
N SER A 28 20.50 11.15 -10.53
CA SER A 28 21.42 10.22 -9.87
C SER A 28 22.86 10.30 -10.37
N ILE A 29 23.08 10.50 -11.67
CA ILE A 29 24.42 10.45 -12.28
C ILE A 29 24.95 11.85 -12.66
N PHE A 30 24.06 12.76 -13.07
CA PHE A 30 24.45 14.00 -13.75
C PHE A 30 23.98 15.28 -13.05
N ASN A 31 23.63 15.21 -11.76
CA ASN A 31 23.05 16.30 -10.99
C ASN A 31 23.78 17.65 -11.22
N GLY A 32 23.08 18.61 -11.84
CA GLY A 32 23.59 19.96 -12.09
C GLY A 32 24.52 20.15 -13.30
N LYS A 33 24.78 19.11 -14.12
CA LYS A 33 25.61 19.23 -15.34
C LYS A 33 24.80 19.65 -16.57
N ASP A 34 25.43 20.43 -17.45
CA ASP A 34 24.83 20.86 -18.71
C ASP A 34 24.73 19.71 -19.72
N LEU A 35 23.65 19.69 -20.49
CA LEU A 35 23.28 18.57 -21.36
C LEU A 35 24.24 18.37 -22.53
N ALA A 36 24.84 19.46 -23.03
CA ALA A 36 25.64 19.47 -24.27
C ALA A 36 26.96 18.66 -24.21
N GLY A 37 27.41 18.24 -23.02
CA GLY A 37 28.62 17.43 -22.83
C GLY A 37 28.37 16.05 -22.21
N LEU A 38 27.11 15.62 -22.11
CA LEU A 38 26.76 14.35 -21.49
C LEU A 38 26.83 13.22 -22.50
N HIS A 39 27.76 12.31 -22.23
CA HIS A 39 27.95 11.10 -23.02
C HIS A 39 27.69 9.87 -22.16
N LEU A 40 26.84 8.98 -22.66
CA LEU A 40 26.67 7.64 -22.09
C LEU A 40 27.56 6.67 -22.86
N VAL A 41 28.40 5.93 -22.15
CA VAL A 41 29.22 4.87 -22.74
C VAL A 41 28.50 3.55 -22.50
N GLY A 42 28.05 2.94 -23.59
CA GLY A 42 27.51 1.58 -23.59
C GLY A 42 28.56 0.57 -24.05
N LEU A 43 28.32 -0.70 -23.73
CA LEU A 43 29.07 -1.84 -24.25
C LEU A 43 28.14 -2.64 -25.16
N THR A 44 28.60 -2.98 -26.37
CA THR A 44 27.89 -3.95 -27.21
C THR A 44 28.00 -5.34 -26.62
N THR A 45 27.19 -6.28 -27.13
CA THR A 45 27.31 -7.72 -26.81
C THR A 45 28.68 -8.29 -27.16
N GLU A 46 29.41 -7.64 -28.07
CA GLU A 46 30.76 -8.01 -28.51
C GLU A 46 31.86 -7.28 -27.71
N GLY A 47 31.50 -6.47 -26.71
CA GLY A 47 32.43 -5.76 -25.84
C GLY A 47 32.96 -4.45 -26.40
N GLU A 48 32.50 -4.01 -27.57
CA GLU A 48 32.88 -2.72 -28.14
C GLU A 48 32.20 -1.57 -27.38
N LYS A 49 32.98 -0.53 -27.08
CA LYS A 49 32.47 0.68 -26.44
C LYS A 49 31.84 1.58 -27.48
N PHE A 50 30.58 1.94 -27.29
CA PHE A 50 29.92 2.97 -28.08
C PHE A 50 29.51 4.14 -27.20
N THR A 51 29.61 5.34 -27.76
CA THR A 51 29.26 6.59 -27.08
C THR A 51 27.95 7.12 -27.61
N LEU A 52 27.03 7.44 -26.71
CA LEU A 52 25.72 8.03 -26.98
C LEU A 52 25.67 9.46 -26.44
N ASN A 53 25.06 10.37 -27.18
CA ASN A 53 24.90 11.78 -26.79
C ASN A 53 23.54 11.97 -26.12
N VAL A 54 23.53 12.53 -24.92
CA VAL A 54 22.26 12.81 -24.22
C VAL A 54 21.71 14.15 -24.72
N VAL A 55 20.61 14.11 -25.46
CA VAL A 55 19.98 15.30 -26.06
C VAL A 55 18.79 15.83 -25.26
N GLY A 56 18.23 15.02 -24.36
CA GLY A 56 17.06 15.43 -23.59
C GLY A 56 16.79 14.61 -22.34
N VAL A 57 15.98 15.19 -21.46
CA VAL A 57 15.52 14.59 -20.20
C VAL A 57 14.00 14.62 -20.19
N VAL A 58 13.39 13.46 -19.95
CA VAL A 58 11.93 13.30 -19.84
C VAL A 58 11.49 12.99 -18.42
N ALA A 59 10.23 13.29 -18.13
CA ALA A 59 9.60 12.96 -16.87
C ALA A 59 9.62 11.45 -16.58
N ASN A 60 9.66 11.13 -15.29
CA ASN A 60 9.69 9.77 -14.81
C ASN A 60 8.39 9.00 -15.13
N VAL A 61 8.54 7.81 -15.70
CA VAL A 61 7.43 6.89 -15.98
C VAL A 61 7.46 5.74 -14.97
N HIS A 62 6.32 5.47 -14.32
CA HIS A 62 6.17 4.38 -13.36
C HIS A 62 5.58 3.16 -14.07
N PHE A 63 6.27 2.02 -14.05
CA PHE A 63 5.88 0.81 -14.82
C PHE A 63 4.93 -0.14 -14.10
N GLN A 64 4.86 -0.10 -12.77
CA GLN A 64 4.14 -1.11 -11.98
C GLN A 64 3.27 -0.51 -10.88
N SER A 65 3.80 0.45 -10.13
CA SER A 65 3.05 1.16 -9.10
C SER A 65 3.69 2.53 -8.89
N LYS A 66 2.88 3.50 -8.47
CA LYS A 66 3.32 4.86 -8.12
C LYS A 66 4.33 4.85 -6.96
N ASP A 67 4.27 3.84 -6.10
CA ASP A 67 5.16 3.71 -4.93
C ASP A 67 6.48 3.00 -5.25
N ASN A 68 6.61 2.36 -6.42
CA ASN A 68 7.84 1.65 -6.74
C ASN A 68 8.90 2.63 -7.26
N LYS A 69 10.16 2.43 -6.88
CA LYS A 69 11.26 3.31 -7.31
C LYS A 69 11.33 3.31 -8.83
N VAL A 70 11.34 4.52 -9.41
CA VAL A 70 11.47 4.70 -10.85
C VAL A 70 12.83 4.17 -11.29
N PRO A 71 12.90 3.19 -12.21
CA PRO A 71 14.19 2.71 -12.70
C PRO A 71 14.86 3.78 -13.58
N PRO A 72 16.20 3.84 -13.63
CA PRO A 72 16.91 4.68 -14.59
C PRO A 72 16.65 4.14 -16.02
N LEU A 73 16.22 5.01 -16.94
CA LEU A 73 15.81 4.65 -18.29
C LEU A 73 16.55 5.47 -19.35
N VAL A 74 16.81 4.82 -20.48
CA VAL A 74 17.40 5.44 -21.67
C VAL A 74 16.52 5.09 -22.88
N TYR A 75 16.06 6.12 -23.57
CA TYR A 75 15.29 6.03 -24.81
C TYR A 75 16.22 6.30 -25.99
N ARG A 76 16.20 5.40 -26.97
CA ARG A 76 17.04 5.47 -28.18
C ARG A 76 16.25 4.98 -29.39
N ILE A 77 16.48 5.62 -30.55
CA ILE A 77 16.00 5.11 -31.84
C ILE A 77 16.99 4.06 -32.33
N THR A 78 16.50 2.86 -32.62
CA THR A 78 17.33 1.76 -33.14
C THR A 78 16.73 1.27 -34.46
N PRO A 79 17.51 1.23 -35.56
CA PRO A 79 17.00 0.81 -36.87
C PRO A 79 16.91 -0.72 -37.02
N THR A 80 17.56 -1.47 -36.13
CA THR A 80 17.58 -2.93 -36.15
C THR A 80 16.43 -3.49 -35.32
N LEU A 81 15.63 -4.36 -35.92
CA LEU A 81 14.64 -5.16 -35.23
C LEU A 81 15.36 -6.19 -34.36
N THR A 82 15.02 -6.23 -33.08
CA THR A 82 15.66 -7.08 -32.06
C THR A 82 14.90 -8.39 -31.80
N GLY A 83 13.76 -8.57 -32.48
CA GLY A 83 12.89 -9.74 -32.32
C GLY A 83 11.87 -9.62 -31.18
N PHE A 84 11.91 -8.56 -30.37
CA PHE A 84 10.96 -8.28 -29.29
C PHE A 84 10.22 -6.96 -29.52
N GLU A 85 9.61 -6.82 -30.68
CA GLU A 85 8.96 -5.59 -31.07
C GLU A 85 7.52 -5.56 -30.59
N SER A 86 7.12 -4.45 -29.97
CA SER A 86 5.75 -4.21 -29.55
C SER A 86 5.26 -2.93 -30.20
N LEU A 87 4.13 -3.02 -30.90
CA LEU A 87 3.50 -1.87 -31.54
C LEU A 87 2.48 -1.25 -30.58
N LEU A 88 2.67 0.02 -30.23
CA LEU A 88 1.72 0.77 -29.43
C LEU A 88 0.81 1.60 -30.35
N ILE A 89 -0.48 1.28 -30.38
CA ILE A 89 -1.48 2.02 -31.16
C ILE A 89 -2.39 2.78 -30.19
N ARG A 90 -2.50 4.10 -30.40
CA ARG A 90 -3.51 4.93 -29.75
C ARG A 90 -4.62 5.23 -30.75
N SER A 91 -5.84 4.82 -30.45
CA SER A 91 -7.01 5.05 -31.28
C SER A 91 -8.28 5.05 -30.42
N ASP A 92 -9.29 5.78 -30.87
CA ASP A 92 -10.62 5.82 -30.24
C ASP A 92 -11.54 4.69 -30.76
N ALA A 93 -11.08 3.92 -31.76
CA ALA A 93 -11.83 2.80 -32.32
C ALA A 93 -11.86 1.59 -31.37
N SER A 94 -12.90 0.75 -31.49
CA SER A 94 -12.96 -0.51 -30.73
C SER A 94 -11.74 -1.40 -31.02
N ALA A 95 -11.22 -2.07 -29.99
CA ALA A 95 -9.99 -2.85 -30.14
C ALA A 95 -10.11 -4.01 -31.16
N SER A 96 -11.32 -4.53 -31.36
CA SER A 96 -11.61 -5.56 -32.37
C SER A 96 -11.38 -5.03 -33.79
N ASN A 97 -11.80 -3.80 -34.06
CA ASN A 97 -11.61 -3.18 -35.37
C ASN A 97 -10.13 -2.87 -35.63
N ILE A 98 -9.39 -2.47 -34.58
CA ILE A 98 -7.95 -2.24 -34.67
C ILE A 98 -7.21 -3.56 -34.93
N LEU A 99 -7.57 -4.63 -34.23
CA LEU A 99 -7.00 -5.96 -34.45
C LEU A 99 -7.18 -6.40 -35.90
N ASN A 100 -8.41 -6.34 -36.41
CA ASN A 100 -8.71 -6.74 -37.78
C ASN A 100 -7.95 -5.88 -38.80
N ALA A 101 -7.82 -4.56 -38.57
CA ALA A 101 -7.06 -3.68 -39.44
C ALA A 101 -5.55 -4.01 -39.44
N VAL A 102 -4.99 -4.32 -38.27
CA VAL A 102 -3.58 -4.72 -38.12
C VAL A 102 -3.34 -6.09 -38.74
N GLU A 103 -4.22 -7.07 -38.52
CA GLU A 103 -4.11 -8.40 -39.13
C GLU A 103 -4.17 -8.33 -40.65
N ASN A 104 -5.12 -7.57 -41.21
CA ASN A 104 -5.20 -7.38 -42.66
C ASN A 104 -3.95 -6.70 -43.22
N GLY A 105 -3.39 -5.71 -42.51
CA GLY A 105 -2.13 -5.07 -42.89
C GLY A 105 -0.93 -6.01 -42.80
N LEU A 106 -0.85 -6.84 -41.76
CA LEU A 106 0.22 -7.83 -41.59
C LEU A 106 0.15 -8.93 -42.66
N GLN A 107 -1.06 -9.41 -42.99
CA GLN A 107 -1.25 -10.40 -44.05
C GLN A 107 -0.81 -9.91 -45.43
N GLN A 108 -0.89 -8.59 -45.68
CA GLN A 108 -0.40 -7.99 -46.94
C GLN A 108 1.14 -7.91 -46.99
N ILE A 109 1.81 -7.89 -45.84
CA ILE A 109 3.27 -7.80 -45.75
C ILE A 109 3.87 -9.21 -45.74
N ASP A 110 3.42 -10.07 -44.82
CA ASP A 110 3.89 -11.45 -44.69
C ASP A 110 2.87 -12.33 -43.93
N THR A 111 2.46 -13.44 -44.56
CA THR A 111 1.61 -14.46 -43.93
C THR A 111 2.22 -15.13 -42.70
N SER A 112 3.55 -15.11 -42.56
CA SER A 112 4.27 -15.69 -41.42
C SER A 112 4.06 -14.94 -40.10
N LEU A 113 3.64 -13.67 -40.17
CA LEU A 113 3.38 -12.80 -39.01
C LEU A 113 1.94 -12.90 -38.48
N SER A 114 1.22 -13.94 -38.85
CA SER A 114 -0.17 -14.14 -38.45
C SER A 114 -0.30 -14.41 -36.94
N ASN A 115 -1.36 -13.85 -36.34
CA ASN A 115 -1.74 -13.93 -34.92
C ASN A 115 -1.03 -12.92 -33.96
N PRO A 116 -1.18 -11.59 -34.19
CA PRO A 116 -0.68 -10.59 -33.27
C PRO A 116 -1.39 -10.72 -31.91
N LYS A 117 -0.61 -10.82 -30.83
CA LYS A 117 -1.17 -10.87 -29.47
C LYS A 117 -1.68 -9.49 -29.08
N LEU A 118 -3.00 -9.32 -29.05
CA LEU A 118 -3.61 -8.10 -28.53
C LEU A 118 -3.46 -8.04 -27.01
N LEU A 119 -2.84 -6.96 -26.55
CA LEU A 119 -2.74 -6.67 -25.13
C LEU A 119 -3.28 -5.26 -24.91
N ARG A 120 -4.46 -5.16 -24.30
CA ARG A 120 -4.99 -3.85 -23.90
C ARG A 120 -4.24 -3.39 -22.66
N ILE A 121 -3.91 -2.11 -22.62
CA ILE A 121 -3.25 -1.50 -21.46
C ILE A 121 -4.15 -1.59 -20.22
N SER A 122 -5.48 -1.52 -20.38
CA SER A 122 -6.46 -1.74 -19.29
C SER A 122 -6.29 -3.09 -18.62
N ASP A 123 -6.14 -4.16 -19.42
CA ASP A 123 -6.09 -5.52 -18.92
C ASP A 123 -4.79 -5.79 -18.14
N LEU A 124 -3.73 -5.04 -18.45
CA LEU A 124 -2.48 -5.06 -17.68
C LEU A 124 -2.63 -4.41 -16.31
N ILE A 125 -3.41 -3.32 -16.22
CA ILE A 125 -3.70 -2.63 -14.97
C ILE A 125 -4.54 -3.54 -14.08
N ASP A 126 -5.62 -4.13 -14.62
CA ASP A 126 -6.49 -5.04 -13.86
C ASP A 126 -5.74 -6.27 -13.32
N LYS A 127 -4.79 -6.80 -14.11
CA LYS A 127 -3.97 -7.95 -13.70
C LYS A 127 -2.94 -7.59 -12.61
N GLN A 128 -2.48 -6.34 -12.55
CA GLN A 128 -1.61 -5.85 -11.47
C GLN A 128 -2.37 -5.50 -10.19
N GLU A 129 -3.64 -5.07 -10.28
CA GLU A 129 -4.49 -4.70 -9.14
C GLU A 129 -5.11 -5.90 -8.42
N ALA A 130 -5.45 -6.97 -9.16
CA ALA A 130 -6.09 -8.17 -8.62
C ALA A 130 -5.39 -8.81 -7.38
N PRO A 131 -4.05 -9.01 -7.34
CA PRO A 131 -3.39 -9.58 -6.17
C PRO A 131 -3.41 -8.65 -4.94
N GLN A 132 -3.44 -7.34 -5.15
CA GLN A 132 -3.46 -6.37 -4.04
C GLN A 132 -4.79 -6.42 -3.29
N LEU A 133 -5.90 -6.50 -4.02
CA LEU A 133 -7.25 -6.63 -3.43
C LEU A 133 -7.39 -7.93 -2.63
N ALA A 134 -6.83 -9.04 -3.14
CA ALA A 134 -6.82 -10.31 -2.42
C ALA A 134 -6.06 -10.20 -1.08
N LEU A 135 -4.86 -9.61 -1.08
CA LEU A 135 -4.07 -9.40 0.13
C LEU A 135 -4.77 -8.49 1.15
N ILE A 136 -5.41 -7.40 0.67
CA ILE A 136 -6.19 -6.50 1.52
C ILE A 136 -7.37 -7.25 2.15
N SER A 137 -8.11 -8.02 1.36
CA SER A 137 -9.26 -8.78 1.87
C SER A 137 -8.87 -9.83 2.92
N LEU A 138 -7.75 -10.52 2.71
CA LEU A 138 -7.22 -11.51 3.66
C LEU A 138 -6.73 -10.83 4.95
N SER A 139 -6.02 -9.72 4.82
CA SER A 139 -5.57 -8.92 5.97
C SER A 139 -6.76 -8.42 6.81
N LEU A 140 -7.83 -7.97 6.15
CA LEU A 140 -9.05 -7.53 6.80
C LEU A 140 -9.73 -8.69 7.55
N LEU A 141 -9.84 -9.86 6.92
CA LEU A 141 -10.43 -11.05 7.56
C LEU A 141 -9.64 -11.47 8.79
N VAL A 142 -8.31 -11.56 8.69
CA VAL A 142 -7.42 -11.89 9.82
C VAL A 142 -7.58 -10.88 10.95
N THR A 143 -7.67 -9.59 10.62
CA THR A 143 -7.88 -8.53 11.62
C THR A 143 -9.19 -8.69 12.37
N VAL A 144 -10.28 -9.01 11.66
CA VAL A 144 -11.59 -9.25 12.28
C VAL A 144 -11.55 -10.46 13.21
N VAL A 145 -10.92 -11.57 12.78
CA VAL A 145 -10.78 -12.78 13.60
C VAL A 145 -9.97 -12.51 14.86
N LEU A 146 -8.85 -11.79 14.74
CA LEU A 146 -8.04 -11.39 15.89
C LEU A 146 -8.83 -10.52 16.85
N LEU A 147 -9.58 -9.54 16.35
CA LEU A 147 -10.40 -8.64 17.18
C LEU A 147 -11.47 -9.41 17.96
N VAL A 148 -12.18 -10.33 17.32
CA VAL A 148 -13.16 -11.20 18.00
C VAL A 148 -12.48 -12.05 19.07
N THR A 149 -11.35 -12.67 18.74
CA THR A 149 -10.61 -13.54 19.67
C THR A 149 -10.10 -12.76 20.88
N THR A 150 -9.52 -11.58 20.67
CA THR A 150 -9.05 -10.67 21.75
C THR A 150 -10.21 -10.20 22.63
N THR A 151 -11.37 -9.92 22.04
CA THR A 151 -12.57 -9.52 22.80
C THR A 151 -13.04 -10.66 23.70
N VAL A 152 -13.14 -11.88 23.17
CA VAL A 152 -13.53 -13.07 23.96
C VAL A 152 -12.52 -13.36 25.06
N PHE A 153 -11.22 -13.27 24.77
CA PHE A 153 -10.16 -13.48 25.75
C PHE A 153 -10.20 -12.44 26.88
N SER A 154 -10.47 -11.17 26.54
CA SER A 154 -10.59 -10.08 27.52
C SER A 154 -11.77 -10.29 28.46
N ILE A 155 -12.93 -10.70 27.92
CA ILE A 155 -14.10 -11.03 28.74
C ILE A 155 -13.80 -12.17 29.72
N ASN A 156 -13.18 -13.26 29.22
CA ASN A 156 -12.83 -14.39 30.07
C ASN A 156 -11.83 -14.01 31.16
N SER A 157 -10.81 -13.22 30.81
CA SER A 157 -9.82 -12.71 31.76
C SER A 157 -10.46 -11.88 32.87
N ILE A 158 -11.37 -10.96 32.53
CA ILE A 158 -12.10 -10.13 33.50
C ILE A 158 -12.93 -11.02 34.42
N GLN A 159 -13.68 -11.97 33.87
CA GLN A 159 -14.48 -12.91 34.68
C GLN A 159 -13.60 -13.68 35.66
N LEU A 160 -12.43 -14.14 35.23
CA LEU A 160 -11.53 -14.93 36.06
C LEU A 160 -10.95 -14.12 37.23
N ILE A 161 -10.59 -12.85 36.98
CA ILE A 161 -10.12 -11.94 38.03
C ILE A 161 -11.25 -11.65 39.04
N LEU A 162 -12.45 -11.35 38.54
CA LEU A 162 -13.63 -11.14 39.39
C LEU A 162 -13.95 -12.38 40.25
N LYS A 163 -13.78 -13.59 39.70
CA LYS A 163 -13.97 -14.84 40.46
C LYS A 163 -12.98 -14.96 41.62
N LYS A 164 -11.70 -14.61 41.39
CA LYS A 164 -10.66 -14.65 42.43
C LYS A 164 -10.85 -13.55 43.48
N SER A 165 -11.31 -12.37 43.09
CA SER A 165 -11.50 -11.23 44.00
C SER A 165 -12.84 -11.23 44.74
N ARG A 166 -13.70 -12.25 44.60
CA ARG A 166 -15.02 -12.28 45.27
C ARG A 166 -14.94 -12.17 46.79
N ARG A 167 -13.97 -12.86 47.41
CA ARG A 167 -13.81 -12.86 48.88
C ARG A 167 -13.40 -11.49 49.40
N GLU A 168 -12.52 -10.81 48.66
CA GLU A 168 -12.10 -9.44 48.98
C GLU A 168 -13.27 -8.45 48.81
N ILE A 169 -14.03 -8.56 47.72
CA ILE A 169 -15.20 -7.72 47.46
C ILE A 169 -16.26 -7.93 48.57
N ALA A 170 -16.54 -9.17 48.96
CA ALA A 170 -17.48 -9.50 50.02
C ALA A 170 -17.05 -8.92 51.39
N LEU A 171 -15.75 -8.99 51.71
CA LEU A 171 -15.22 -8.41 52.94
C LEU A 171 -15.37 -6.88 52.96
N ARG A 172 -15.06 -6.20 51.84
CA ARG A 172 -15.22 -4.74 51.72
C ARG A 172 -16.69 -4.30 51.83
N LEU A 173 -17.62 -5.07 51.27
CA LEU A 173 -19.05 -4.80 51.37
C LEU A 173 -19.56 -4.95 52.81
N ASN A 174 -19.15 -5.99 53.54
CA ASN A 174 -19.52 -6.20 54.94
C ASN A 174 -18.98 -5.10 55.87
N LEU A 175 -17.88 -4.45 55.50
CA LEU A 175 -17.32 -3.29 56.20
C LEU A 175 -18.05 -1.97 55.88
N GLY A 176 -19.12 -2.01 55.08
CA GLY A 176 -19.95 -0.83 54.75
C GLY A 176 -19.47 -0.03 53.53
N ALA A 177 -18.54 -0.56 52.72
CA ALA A 177 -18.11 0.14 51.51
C ALA A 177 -19.27 0.22 50.50
N LEU A 178 -19.55 1.43 49.98
CA LEU A 178 -20.55 1.58 48.95
C LEU A 178 -20.11 0.84 47.67
N PRO A 179 -20.99 0.06 47.03
CA PRO A 179 -20.66 -0.76 45.86
C PRO A 179 -20.14 0.06 44.68
N HIS A 180 -20.50 1.35 44.58
CA HIS A 180 -19.99 2.23 43.54
C HIS A 180 -18.50 2.60 43.71
N HIS A 181 -18.01 2.71 44.96
CA HIS A 181 -16.60 3.02 45.24
C HIS A 181 -15.69 1.81 44.95
N VAL A 182 -16.18 0.59 45.19
CA VAL A 182 -15.43 -0.63 44.87
C VAL A 182 -15.37 -0.85 43.35
N ALA A 183 -16.45 -0.53 42.64
CA ALA A 183 -16.47 -0.60 41.17
C ALA A 183 -15.55 0.44 40.53
N SER A 184 -15.59 1.70 40.98
CA SER A 184 -14.80 2.80 40.40
C SER A 184 -13.30 2.62 40.62
N SER A 185 -12.89 2.19 41.82
CA SER A 185 -11.48 1.93 42.15
C SER A 185 -10.91 0.82 41.26
N ASN A 186 -11.63 -0.28 41.06
CA ASN A 186 -11.17 -1.36 40.19
C ASN A 186 -11.09 -0.93 38.72
N THR A 187 -12.08 -0.20 38.20
CA THR A 187 -12.04 0.31 36.82
C THR A 187 -10.87 1.27 36.58
N LEU A 188 -10.52 2.09 37.58
CA LEU A 188 -9.40 3.02 37.50
C LEU A 188 -8.06 2.30 37.39
N THR A 189 -7.86 1.23 38.17
CA THR A 189 -6.63 0.42 38.11
C THR A 189 -6.45 -0.25 36.74
N TYR A 190 -7.54 -0.75 36.14
CA TYR A 190 -7.49 -1.31 34.78
C TYR A 190 -7.22 -0.27 33.70
N MET A 191 -7.79 0.94 33.82
CA MET A 191 -7.48 2.06 32.93
C MET A 191 -6.00 2.47 33.05
N ALA A 192 -5.47 2.58 34.26
CA ALA A 192 -4.08 2.98 34.49
C ALA A 192 -3.06 2.02 33.85
N VAL A 193 -3.35 0.72 33.82
CA VAL A 193 -2.46 -0.30 33.23
C VAL A 193 -2.63 -0.43 31.71
N SER A 194 -3.85 -0.29 31.18
CA SER A 194 -4.12 -0.47 29.74
C SER A 194 -3.68 0.73 28.89
N THR A 195 -3.82 1.95 29.42
CA THR A 195 -3.48 3.20 28.71
C THR A 195 -2.02 3.27 28.22
N PRO A 196 -0.98 2.97 29.03
CA PRO A 196 0.41 3.05 28.57
C PRO A 196 0.76 2.00 27.51
N ILE A 197 0.16 0.81 27.56
CA ILE A 197 0.40 -0.26 26.57
C ILE A 197 -0.12 0.18 25.20
N VAL A 198 -1.31 0.79 25.16
CA VAL A 198 -1.89 1.34 23.93
C VAL A 198 -1.04 2.49 23.39
N ALA A 199 -0.57 3.39 24.27
CA ALA A 199 0.28 4.51 23.88
C ALA A 199 1.61 4.04 23.25
N ILE A 200 2.24 3.00 23.80
CA ILE A 200 3.48 2.42 23.26
C ILE A 200 3.25 1.79 21.88
N MET A 201 2.15 1.05 21.70
CA MET A 201 1.81 0.46 20.41
C MET A 201 1.56 1.51 19.32
N ILE A 202 0.92 2.62 19.68
CA ILE A 202 0.72 3.79 18.79
C ILE A 202 2.06 4.46 18.46
N ALA A 203 2.94 4.63 19.44
CA ALA A 203 4.26 5.22 19.23
C ALA A 203 5.12 4.38 18.27
N ILE A 204 5.12 3.05 18.41
CA ILE A 204 5.90 2.14 17.54
C ILE A 204 5.39 2.17 16.11
N THR A 205 4.07 2.21 15.91
CA THR A 205 3.48 2.28 14.56
C THR A 205 3.79 3.60 13.88
N LEU A 206 3.74 4.73 14.61
CA LEU A 206 4.10 6.05 14.10
C LEU A 206 5.59 6.18 13.76
N LEU A 207 6.48 5.55 14.55
CA LEU A 207 7.93 5.68 14.36
C LEU A 207 8.48 4.85 13.18
N ARG A 208 7.78 3.77 12.81
CA ARG A 208 8.29 2.76 11.88
C ARG A 208 7.99 3.06 10.41
N TRP A 209 7.01 3.91 10.09
CA TRP A 209 6.55 4.11 8.71
C TRP A 209 6.23 5.59 8.38
N PRO A 210 7.23 6.49 8.36
CA PRO A 210 7.02 7.90 8.02
C PRO A 210 6.55 8.10 6.57
N ASP A 211 6.94 7.23 5.64
CA ASP A 211 6.64 7.36 4.20
C ASP A 211 5.18 7.02 3.82
N LEU A 212 4.43 6.36 4.72
CA LEU A 212 3.01 6.07 4.52
C LEU A 212 2.10 7.30 4.73
N TYR A 213 2.60 8.41 5.28
CA TYR A 213 1.78 9.60 5.53
C TYR A 213 1.26 10.28 4.24
N ALA A 214 1.92 10.07 3.09
CA ALA A 214 1.60 10.81 1.87
C ALA A 214 0.40 10.25 1.06
N ASN A 215 0.19 8.92 1.04
CA ASN A 215 -0.87 8.29 0.25
C ASN A 215 -1.86 7.45 1.09
N MET A 216 -1.62 7.30 2.39
CA MET A 216 -2.25 6.25 3.22
C MET A 216 -3.15 6.80 4.36
N ALA A 217 -3.61 8.05 4.25
CA ALA A 217 -4.50 8.69 5.21
C ALA A 217 -5.79 7.88 5.48
N GLN A 218 -6.27 7.09 4.50
CA GLN A 218 -7.44 6.23 4.65
C GLN A 218 -7.15 4.96 5.48
N ALA A 219 -5.99 4.33 5.34
CA ALA A 219 -5.65 3.11 6.08
C ALA A 219 -5.39 3.41 7.58
N VAL A 220 -4.73 4.53 7.87
CA VAL A 220 -4.50 5.00 9.25
C VAL A 220 -5.82 5.40 9.91
N PHE A 221 -6.72 6.06 9.18
CA PHE A 221 -8.07 6.35 9.67
C PHE A 221 -8.83 5.07 10.02
N VAL A 222 -8.76 4.05 9.17
CA VAL A 222 -9.39 2.75 9.44
C VAL A 222 -8.78 2.10 10.69
N CYS A 223 -7.46 2.05 10.83
CA CYS A 223 -6.80 1.52 12.04
C CYS A 223 -7.16 2.30 13.31
N LEU A 224 -7.23 3.63 13.25
CA LEU A 224 -7.66 4.48 14.38
C LEU A 224 -9.13 4.25 14.73
N CYS A 225 -10.00 4.11 13.73
CA CYS A 225 -11.38 3.70 13.93
C CYS A 225 -11.46 2.32 14.58
N PHE A 226 -10.66 1.34 14.14
CA PHE A 226 -10.62 0.00 14.71
C PHE A 226 -10.14 -0.02 16.17
N ILE A 227 -9.13 0.78 16.49
CA ILE A 227 -8.65 0.94 17.88
C ILE A 227 -9.72 1.64 18.72
N SER A 228 -10.40 2.65 18.19
CA SER A 228 -11.50 3.33 18.88
C SER A 228 -12.70 2.41 19.13
N VAL A 229 -13.01 1.51 18.19
CA VAL A 229 -14.08 0.51 18.31
C VAL A 229 -13.70 -0.57 19.32
N SER A 230 -12.45 -1.03 19.32
CA SER A 230 -11.94 -1.95 20.34
C SER A 230 -12.00 -1.32 21.73
N LEU A 231 -11.60 -0.06 21.85
CA LEU A 231 -11.64 0.70 23.10
C LEU A 231 -13.09 0.94 23.57
N PHE A 232 -14.00 1.24 22.65
CA PHE A 232 -15.43 1.37 22.93
C PHE A 232 -16.06 0.03 23.36
N ALA A 233 -15.67 -1.08 22.74
CA ALA A 233 -16.12 -2.41 23.11
C ALA A 233 -15.64 -2.80 24.52
N VAL A 234 -14.38 -2.52 24.86
CA VAL A 234 -13.84 -2.71 26.21
C VAL A 234 -14.58 -1.84 27.22
N LEU A 235 -14.86 -0.58 26.89
CA LEU A 235 -15.62 0.34 27.74
C LEU A 235 -17.07 -0.14 27.96
N ALA A 236 -17.75 -0.58 26.89
CA ALA A 236 -19.11 -1.10 26.95
C ALA A 236 -19.20 -2.40 27.76
N LEU A 237 -18.16 -3.24 27.71
CA LEU A 237 -18.07 -4.47 28.50
C LEU A 237 -17.79 -4.21 29.98
N LEU A 238 -17.00 -3.18 30.30
CA LEU A 238 -16.83 -2.70 31.68
C LEU A 238 -18.14 -2.14 32.26
N LEU A 239 -18.90 -1.39 31.44
CA LEU A 239 -20.24 -0.90 31.80
C LEU A 239 -21.23 -2.07 32.01
N LYS A 240 -21.22 -3.09 31.15
CA LYS A 240 -22.03 -4.31 31.36
C LYS A 240 -21.61 -5.10 32.60
N GLY A 241 -20.30 -5.21 32.85
CA GLY A 241 -19.76 -5.88 34.04
C GLY A 241 -20.21 -5.21 35.32
N THR A 242 -20.11 -3.87 35.38
CA THR A 242 -20.60 -3.09 36.53
C THR A 242 -22.12 -3.17 36.68
N HIS A 243 -22.89 -3.16 35.58
CA HIS A 243 -24.34 -3.33 35.62
C HIS A 243 -24.77 -4.74 36.07
N SER A 244 -24.02 -5.79 35.70
CA SER A 244 -24.28 -7.16 36.15
C SER A 244 -23.97 -7.36 37.63
N ILE A 245 -22.94 -6.69 38.15
CA ILE A 245 -22.64 -6.65 39.59
C ILE A 245 -23.79 -5.97 40.34
N LYS A 246 -24.30 -4.84 39.81
CA LYS A 246 -25.46 -4.12 40.38
C LYS A 246 -26.71 -5.00 40.45
N ARG A 247 -26.99 -5.78 39.39
CA ARG A 247 -28.15 -6.68 39.31
C ARG A 247 -28.03 -7.89 40.24
N ASN A 248 -26.86 -8.52 40.30
CA ASN A 248 -26.66 -9.69 41.15
C ASN A 248 -26.55 -9.33 42.64
N ALA A 249 -26.05 -8.14 42.98
CA ALA A 249 -26.04 -7.65 44.35
C ALA A 249 -27.46 -7.40 44.90
N TRP A 250 -28.39 -6.97 44.03
CA TRP A 250 -29.81 -6.84 44.39
C TRP A 250 -30.48 -8.19 44.63
N LEU A 251 -30.18 -9.20 43.82
CA LEU A 251 -30.72 -10.56 43.97
C LEU A 251 -30.16 -11.33 45.19
N SER A 252 -29.01 -10.93 45.73
CA SER A 252 -28.46 -11.54 46.96
C SER A 252 -28.96 -10.91 48.25
N LEU A 253 -29.77 -9.84 48.16
CA LEU A 253 -30.37 -9.13 49.31
C LEU A 253 -31.87 -9.45 49.49
N THR A 254 -32.45 -10.26 48.60
CA THR A 254 -33.78 -10.87 48.72
C THR A 254 -33.62 -12.37 48.96
#